data_AF-A0A3R7DS36-F1
#
_entry.id   AF-A0A3R7DS36-F1
#
_cell.length_a   1.000
_cell.length_b   1.000
_cell.length_c   1.000
_cell.angle_alpha   90.00
_cell.angle_beta   90.00
_cell.angle_gamma   90.00
#
_symmetry.space_group_name_H-M   'P 1'
#
loop_
_entity.id
_entity.type
_entity.pdbx_description
1 polymer ?
#
loop_
_entity_poly.entity_id
_entity_poly.type
_entity_poly.pdbx_seq_one_letter_code
_entity_poly.pdbx_strand_id
1 'polypeptide(L)' 'GGAMGDIPGVRWKVNTVNGISLKELVLGKKEKPLR' A
#
# COMPACT_ATOMS: atom_id res chain seq x y z
N GLY A 1 19.28 8.11 -2.94
CA GLY A 1 18.06 7.28 -3.06
C GLY A 1 18.17 6.01 -2.26
N GLY A 2 18.25 6.15 -0.93
CA GLY A 2 18.36 5.03 0.02
C GLY A 2 17.00 4.54 0.52
N ALA A 3 17.03 3.49 1.33
CA ALA A 3 15.86 2.97 2.04
C ALA A 3 15.36 4.02 3.05
N MET A 4 14.05 4.23 3.10
CA MET A 4 13.44 5.20 4.01
C MET A 4 12.96 4.43 5.25
N GLY A 5 13.61 4.66 6.40
CA GLY A 5 13.27 4.01 7.68
C GLY A 5 14.01 2.69 7.96
N ASP A 6 13.43 1.86 8.82
CA ASP A 6 14.07 0.66 9.42
C ASP A 6 14.08 -0.60 8.53
N ILE A 7 13.59 -0.52 7.29
CA ILE A 7 13.53 -1.68 6.39
C ILE A 7 14.67 -1.59 5.36
N PRO A 8 15.79 -2.27 5.60
CA PRO A 8 16.89 -2.29 4.64
C PRO A 8 16.47 -3.03 3.36
N GLY A 9 16.83 -2.47 2.21
CA GLY A 9 16.64 -3.11 0.90
C GLY A 9 15.29 -2.87 0.21
N VAL A 10 14.31 -2.23 0.85
CA VAL A 10 13.03 -1.88 0.21
C VAL A 10 13.09 -0.48 -0.39
N ARG A 11 12.92 -0.39 -1.72
CA ARG A 11 12.99 0.87 -2.49
C ARG A 11 11.64 1.30 -3.07
N TRP A 12 10.59 0.52 -2.84
CA TRP A 12 9.27 0.69 -3.43
C TRP A 12 8.19 0.57 -2.37
N LYS A 13 7.12 1.34 -2.54
CA LYS A 13 5.92 1.30 -1.69
C LYS A 13 4.69 1.06 -2.54
N VAL A 14 3.76 0.26 -2.04
CA VAL A 14 2.49 0.01 -2.73
C VAL A 14 1.53 1.17 -2.44
N ASN A 15 0.97 1.76 -3.48
CA ASN A 15 0.00 2.87 -3.35
C ASN A 15 -1.45 2.40 -3.58
N THR A 16 -1.65 1.43 -4.48
CA THR A 16 -2.97 0.92 -4.85
C THR A 16 -2.94 -0.59 -4.99
N VAL A 17 -4.06 -1.25 -4.69
CA VAL A 17 -4.29 -2.69 -4.83
C VAL A 17 -5.63 -2.88 -5.53
N ASN A 18 -5.64 -3.60 -6.65
CA ASN A 18 -6.84 -3.85 -7.47
C ASN A 18 -7.65 -2.58 -7.85
N GLY A 19 -6.97 -1.47 -8.09
CA GLY A 19 -7.60 -0.18 -8.44
C GLY A 19 -8.10 0.63 -7.23
N ILE A 20 -7.85 0.18 -6.00
CA ILE A 20 -8.25 0.86 -4.78
C ILE A 20 -7.03 1.32 -4.01
N SER A 21 -7.10 2.51 -3.41
CA SER A 21 -6.02 3.04 -2.58
C SER A 21 -5.86 2.21 -1.31
N LEU A 22 -4.62 1.84 -1.00
CA LEU A 22 -4.29 1.13 0.24
C LEU A 22 -4.75 1.91 1.49
N LYS A 23 -4.70 3.24 1.44
CA LYS A 23 -5.18 4.08 2.55
C LYS A 23 -6.68 3.90 2.78
N GLU A 24 -7.46 3.76 1.71
CA GLU A 24 -8.92 3.58 1.80
C GLU A 24 -9.30 2.18 2.28
N LEU A 25 -8.50 1.17 1.91
CA LEU A 25 -8.63 -0.20 2.43
C LEU A 25 -8.30 -0.26 3.93
N VAL A 26 -7.18 0.34 4.35
CA VAL A 26 -6.75 0.36 5.77
C VAL A 26 -7.73 1.14 6.64
N LEU A 27 -8.29 2.23 6.13
CA LEU A 27 -9.32 3.01 6.82
C LEU A 27 -10.70 2.32 6.81
N GLY A 28 -10.87 1.19 6.12
CA GLY A 28 -12.13 0.45 6.01
C GLY A 28 -13.23 1.18 5.23
N LYS A 29 -12.89 2.24 4.48
CA LYS A 29 -13.86 3.04 3.71
C LYS A 29 -14.24 2.41 2.38
N LYS A 30 -13.40 1.53 1.85
CA LYS A 30 -13.66 0.74 0.64
C LYS A 30 -13.36 -0.72 0.95
N GLU A 31 -14.31 -1.60 0.66
CA GLU A 31 -14.07 -3.04 0.76
C GLU A 31 -13.21 -3.49 -0.43
N LYS A 32 -12.29 -4.42 -0.18
CA LYS A 32 -11.52 -5.04 -1.25
C LYS A 32 -12.50 -5.83 -2.12
N PRO A 33 -12.59 -5.57 -3.44
CA PRO A 33 -13.42 -6.34 -4.33
C PRO A 33 -12.89 -7.76 -4.28
N LEU A 34 -13.70 -8.65 -3.70
CA LEU A 34 -13.45 -10.07 -3.70
C LEU A 34 -13.66 -10.54 -5.14
N ARG A 35 -12.60 -11.04 -5.77
CA ARG A 35 -12.63 -11.72 -7.06
C ARG A 35 -12.18 -13.16 -6.83
#